data_AF-A0A1C6K192-F1
#
_entry.id   AF-A0A1C6K192-F1
#
_cell.length_a   1.000
_cell.length_b   1.000
_cell.length_c   1.000
_cell.angle_alpha   90.00
_cell.angle_beta   90.00
_cell.angle_gamma   90.00
#
_symmetry.space_group_name_H-M   'P 1'
#
loop_
_entity.id
_entity.type
_entity.pdbx_description
1 polymer ?
#
loop_
_entity_poly.entity_id
_entity_poly.type
_entity_poly.pdbx_seq_one_letter_code
_entity_poly.pdbx_strand_id
1 'polypeptide(L)'
;MDERIYGLLGRKLGHSWSVPIHAALGNGAYRLLELEPDGLAPFLHRKDIGGLNVTIPYKRDVMPLCDEIDPAAEAIGSVNTIVRCADGKLVGYNTDIDGFLYMARRAGISLSGKKVVILGSGGASLTAQTAARQGGAAEVVVVSRFGPDNYDNLSRHADAEILVNATPVGMYPGNGQSPVDLSVFPVCQGVLDVIYNPRRTALLLQAEARSIPCSDGLPMLVAQAVAAEERFFNRSIPAGENERILVQLRREMTNLILIGMPGSGKTTVGEALSRLTGREAVDLDQMIETTAGCSIPEIFQREGESGFRARERAAAEEAGKRTGVILLTGGGIIKTAENYAALHQNGRIYQLVRDLSLLPTEGRPLSQGADLAAMWRERAPLYARFRDVEIDNSGTVEDTAAAIWRDFCAHSGS
;
A
#
# COMPACT_ATOMS: atom_id res chain seq x y z
N MET A 1 -26.08 -11.75 -27.93
CA MET A 1 -26.27 -10.95 -26.71
C MET A 1 -25.16 -9.93 -26.76
N ASP A 2 -25.46 -8.67 -27.03
CA ASP A 2 -24.43 -7.67 -27.27
C ASP A 2 -23.52 -7.54 -26.04
N GLU A 3 -22.21 -7.47 -26.29
CA GLU A 3 -21.19 -7.42 -25.25
C GLU A 3 -21.39 -6.14 -24.42
N ARG A 4 -21.78 -6.31 -23.16
CA ARG A 4 -22.04 -5.21 -22.23
C ARG A 4 -20.72 -4.56 -21.79
N ILE A 5 -20.72 -3.25 -21.60
CA ILE A 5 -19.56 -2.51 -21.11
C ILE A 5 -19.53 -2.57 -19.58
N TYR A 6 -18.38 -3.00 -19.05
CA TYR A 6 -18.02 -2.90 -17.64
C TYR A 6 -16.69 -2.18 -17.47
N GLY A 7 -16.56 -1.39 -16.41
CA GLY A 7 -15.30 -0.68 -16.20
C GLY A 7 -15.28 0.35 -15.10
N LEU A 8 -14.10 0.95 -14.92
CA LEU A 8 -13.85 2.08 -14.04
C LEU A 8 -13.90 3.37 -14.87
N LEU A 9 -14.89 4.20 -14.61
CA LEU A 9 -15.08 5.51 -15.21
C LEU A 9 -14.39 6.61 -14.39
N GLY A 10 -13.55 7.40 -15.05
CA GLY A 10 -12.89 8.56 -14.46
C GLY A 10 -12.37 9.51 -15.53
N ARG A 11 -11.79 10.65 -15.13
CA ARG A 11 -11.26 11.62 -16.11
C ARG A 11 -9.87 11.25 -16.62
N LYS A 12 -8.98 10.95 -15.68
CA LYS A 12 -7.62 10.48 -15.93
C LYS A 12 -7.37 9.29 -15.00
N LEU A 13 -7.10 8.14 -15.59
CA LEU A 13 -6.91 6.86 -14.94
C LEU A 13 -5.50 6.37 -15.29
N GLY A 14 -4.62 6.37 -14.29
CA GLY A 14 -3.34 5.67 -14.40
C GLY A 14 -3.51 4.17 -14.19
N HIS A 15 -2.45 3.52 -13.72
CA HIS A 15 -2.54 2.13 -13.26
C HIS A 15 -3.56 2.01 -12.10
N SER A 16 -4.51 1.08 -12.21
CA SER A 16 -5.53 0.82 -11.19
C SER A 16 -5.67 -0.68 -10.93
N TRP A 17 -5.68 -1.05 -9.65
CA TRP A 17 -5.92 -2.42 -9.22
C TRP A 17 -7.38 -2.86 -9.38
N SER A 18 -8.31 -1.96 -9.70
CA SER A 18 -9.70 -2.34 -9.97
C SER A 18 -9.81 -3.36 -11.11
N VAL A 19 -9.05 -3.21 -12.20
CA VAL A 19 -9.09 -4.15 -13.34
C VAL A 19 -8.73 -5.58 -12.92
N PRO A 20 -7.56 -5.86 -12.30
CA PRO A 20 -7.24 -7.21 -11.84
C PRO A 20 -8.17 -7.72 -10.75
N ILE A 21 -8.72 -6.86 -9.88
CA ILE A 21 -9.73 -7.27 -8.88
C ILE A 21 -11.00 -7.79 -9.57
N HIS A 22 -11.57 -7.02 -10.50
CA HIS A 22 -12.78 -7.42 -11.22
C HIS A 22 -12.53 -8.66 -12.10
N ALA A 23 -11.36 -8.76 -12.73
CA ALA A 23 -10.96 -9.97 -13.47
C ALA A 23 -10.91 -11.20 -12.55
N ALA A 24 -10.34 -11.07 -11.34
CA ALA A 24 -10.29 -12.14 -10.35
C ALA A 24 -11.68 -12.56 -9.83
N LEU A 25 -12.69 -11.70 -9.93
CA LEU A 25 -14.10 -11.97 -9.63
C LEU A 25 -14.87 -12.57 -10.83
N GLY A 26 -14.18 -12.80 -11.96
CA GLY A 26 -14.74 -13.40 -13.17
C GLY A 26 -15.18 -12.39 -14.23
N ASN A 27 -14.95 -11.09 -14.03
CA ASN A 27 -15.29 -10.04 -14.99
C ASN A 27 -14.06 -9.64 -15.82
N GLY A 28 -13.66 -10.52 -16.75
CA GLY A 28 -12.49 -10.31 -17.61
C GLY A 28 -12.65 -9.18 -18.64
N ALA A 29 -13.86 -8.67 -18.84
CA ALA A 29 -14.15 -7.56 -19.76
C ALA A 29 -14.03 -6.17 -19.09
N TYR A 30 -13.84 -6.13 -17.77
CA TYR A 30 -13.72 -4.89 -17.02
C TYR A 30 -12.49 -4.08 -17.45
N ARG A 31 -12.68 -2.81 -17.82
CA ARG A 31 -11.61 -1.95 -18.34
C ARG A 31 -11.64 -0.53 -17.79
N LEU A 32 -10.55 0.21 -17.97
CA LEU A 32 -10.50 1.64 -17.65
C LEU A 32 -11.21 2.44 -18.73
N LEU A 33 -12.01 3.42 -18.33
CA LEU A 33 -12.81 4.28 -19.20
C LEU A 33 -12.51 5.73 -18.84
N GLU A 34 -11.60 6.34 -19.58
CA GLU A 34 -11.29 7.77 -19.47
C GLU A 34 -12.25 8.58 -20.33
N LEU A 35 -12.93 9.55 -19.72
CA LEU A 35 -13.80 10.50 -20.43
C LEU A 35 -13.53 11.91 -19.94
N GLU A 36 -13.55 12.88 -20.85
CA GLU A 36 -13.64 14.29 -20.49
C GLU A 36 -15.09 14.65 -20.09
N PRO A 37 -15.31 15.74 -19.32
CA PRO A 37 -16.63 16.02 -18.71
C PRO A 37 -17.79 16.15 -19.72
N ASP A 38 -17.53 16.67 -20.91
CA ASP A 38 -18.50 16.83 -22.00
C ASP A 38 -18.95 15.48 -22.59
N GLY A 39 -18.12 14.45 -22.50
CA GLY A 39 -18.42 13.08 -22.93
C GLY A 39 -19.24 12.27 -21.93
N LEU A 40 -19.39 12.73 -20.68
CA LEU A 40 -19.97 11.94 -19.59
C LEU A 40 -21.45 11.58 -19.83
N ALA A 41 -22.30 12.58 -20.08
CA ALA A 41 -23.73 12.39 -20.31
C ALA A 41 -24.04 11.55 -21.57
N PRO A 42 -23.46 11.85 -22.75
CA PRO A 42 -23.65 11.03 -23.95
C PRO A 42 -23.24 9.58 -23.74
N PHE A 43 -22.16 9.34 -22.98
CA PHE A 43 -21.71 7.99 -22.68
C PHE A 43 -22.70 7.23 -21.79
N LEU A 44 -23.16 7.82 -20.69
CA LEU A 44 -24.08 7.15 -19.75
C LEU A 44 -25.47 6.86 -20.34
N HIS A 45 -25.88 7.59 -21.38
CA HIS A 45 -27.11 7.29 -22.13
C HIS A 45 -27.03 6.01 -22.98
N ARG A 46 -25.83 5.46 -23.23
CA ARG A 46 -25.68 4.24 -24.03
C ARG A 46 -26.37 3.04 -23.36
N LYS A 47 -27.08 2.26 -24.18
CA LYS A 47 -27.84 1.09 -23.73
C LYS A 47 -27.00 -0.17 -23.53
N ASP A 48 -25.75 -0.19 -24.02
CA ASP A 48 -24.80 -1.29 -23.89
C ASP A 48 -23.97 -1.24 -22.60
N ILE A 49 -24.11 -0.20 -21.76
CA ILE A 49 -23.53 -0.20 -20.41
C ILE A 49 -24.20 -1.30 -19.58
N GLY A 50 -23.39 -2.17 -18.98
CA GLY A 50 -23.83 -3.17 -18.00
C GLY A 50 -23.68 -2.65 -16.58
N GLY A 51 -22.48 -2.18 -16.23
CA GLY A 51 -22.22 -1.55 -14.94
C GLY A 51 -20.84 -0.91 -14.86
N LEU A 52 -20.71 0.18 -14.13
CA LEU A 52 -19.49 0.97 -14.03
C LEU A 52 -19.18 1.26 -12.57
N ASN A 53 -17.91 1.18 -12.19
CA ASN A 53 -17.47 1.97 -11.04
C ASN A 53 -17.14 3.37 -11.50
N VAL A 54 -17.30 4.34 -10.61
CA VAL A 54 -17.07 5.76 -10.89
C VAL A 54 -16.08 6.29 -9.88
N THR A 55 -15.03 6.95 -10.36
CA THR A 55 -14.03 7.61 -9.53
C THR A 55 -13.96 9.10 -9.82
N ILE A 56 -13.01 9.78 -9.19
CA ILE A 56 -12.80 11.21 -9.34
C ILE A 56 -12.67 11.63 -10.82
N PRO A 57 -13.21 12.80 -11.20
CA PRO A 57 -14.02 13.71 -10.39
C PRO A 57 -15.53 13.39 -10.40
N TYR A 58 -15.96 12.32 -11.08
CA TYR A 58 -17.34 12.15 -11.54
C TYR A 58 -18.33 11.58 -10.53
N LYS A 59 -17.91 11.22 -9.31
CA LYS A 59 -18.81 10.55 -8.33
C LYS A 59 -20.07 11.35 -8.00
N ARG A 60 -20.04 12.68 -8.15
CA ARG A 60 -21.22 13.56 -8.02
C ARG A 60 -21.87 13.85 -9.36
N ASP A 61 -21.07 14.07 -10.39
CA ASP A 61 -21.53 14.46 -11.73
C ASP A 61 -22.41 13.38 -12.39
N VAL A 62 -22.23 12.11 -12.01
CA VAL A 62 -23.08 11.00 -12.50
C VAL A 62 -24.43 10.88 -11.80
N MET A 63 -24.62 11.47 -10.62
CA MET A 63 -25.88 11.38 -9.87
C MET A 63 -27.08 11.87 -10.68
N PRO A 64 -27.09 13.10 -11.26
CA PRO A 64 -28.22 13.58 -12.06
C PRO A 64 -28.40 12.83 -13.39
N LEU A 65 -27.48 11.92 -13.73
CA LEU A 65 -27.52 11.12 -14.95
C LEU A 65 -28.05 9.69 -14.68
N CYS A 66 -28.29 9.33 -13.42
CA CYS A 66 -28.95 8.10 -13.03
C CYS A 66 -30.46 8.30 -13.03
N ASP A 67 -31.20 7.27 -13.47
CA ASP A 67 -32.67 7.26 -13.40
C ASP A 67 -33.15 7.11 -11.95
N GLU A 68 -32.40 6.35 -11.14
CA GLU A 68 -32.66 6.14 -9.72
C GLU A 68 -31.33 6.15 -8.93
N ILE A 69 -31.38 6.57 -7.67
CA ILE A 69 -30.24 6.57 -6.76
C ILE A 69 -30.64 5.81 -5.50
N ASP A 70 -29.79 4.88 -5.09
CA ASP A 70 -29.96 4.15 -3.84
C ASP A 70 -29.97 5.11 -2.64
N PRO A 71 -30.86 4.92 -1.63
CA PRO A 71 -30.98 5.83 -0.50
C PRO A 71 -29.67 6.10 0.24
N ALA A 72 -28.75 5.13 0.33
CA ALA A 72 -27.45 5.34 0.97
C ALA A 72 -26.52 6.22 0.12
N ALA A 73 -26.56 6.07 -1.21
CA ALA A 73 -25.80 6.91 -2.13
C ALA A 73 -26.32 8.35 -2.15
N GLU A 74 -27.65 8.52 -2.09
CA GLU A 74 -28.32 9.81 -1.98
C GLU A 74 -27.91 10.54 -0.69
N ALA A 75 -27.95 9.84 0.45
CA ALA A 75 -27.60 10.41 1.76
C ALA A 75 -26.13 10.91 1.85
N ILE A 76 -25.20 10.26 1.14
CA ILE A 76 -23.80 10.69 1.05
C ILE A 76 -23.62 11.83 0.05
N GLY A 77 -24.49 11.92 -0.96
CA GLY A 77 -24.31 12.79 -2.11
C GLY A 77 -23.15 12.34 -3.00
N SER A 78 -23.03 11.01 -3.24
CA SER A 78 -21.98 10.44 -4.09
C SER A 78 -22.32 9.02 -4.57
N VAL A 79 -22.15 8.78 -5.87
CA VAL A 79 -22.28 7.47 -6.53
C VAL A 79 -20.92 6.98 -7.02
N ASN A 80 -20.48 5.78 -6.59
CA ASN A 80 -19.24 5.15 -7.06
C ASN A 80 -19.51 3.88 -7.89
N THR A 81 -20.78 3.46 -8.02
CA THR A 81 -21.19 2.24 -8.72
C THR A 81 -22.50 2.50 -9.45
N ILE A 82 -22.55 2.23 -10.74
CA ILE A 82 -23.73 2.41 -11.58
C ILE A 82 -24.05 1.08 -12.22
N VAL A 83 -25.33 0.69 -12.25
CA VAL A 83 -25.78 -0.56 -12.88
C VAL A 83 -26.93 -0.27 -13.82
N ARG A 84 -26.91 -0.87 -15.01
CA ARG A 84 -28.09 -0.89 -15.88
C ARG A 84 -28.95 -2.10 -15.55
N CYS A 85 -30.11 -1.85 -14.95
CA CYS A 85 -31.07 -2.87 -14.55
C CYS A 85 -31.77 -3.51 -15.77
N ALA A 86 -32.45 -4.64 -15.53
CA ALA A 86 -33.15 -5.39 -16.57
C ALA A 86 -34.29 -4.59 -17.24
N ASP A 87 -34.90 -3.66 -16.52
CA ASP A 87 -35.91 -2.71 -17.04
C ASP A 87 -35.30 -1.56 -17.85
N GLY A 88 -33.97 -1.53 -17.96
CA GLY A 88 -33.21 -0.54 -18.71
C GLY A 88 -32.86 0.71 -17.93
N LYS A 89 -33.31 0.86 -16.67
CA LYS A 89 -32.94 2.00 -15.82
C LYS A 89 -31.48 1.94 -15.41
N LEU A 90 -30.86 3.11 -15.28
CA LEU A 90 -29.52 3.29 -14.77
C LEU A 90 -29.60 3.67 -13.28
N VAL A 91 -29.18 2.77 -12.40
CA VAL A 91 -29.28 2.95 -10.94
C VAL A 91 -27.91 3.23 -10.34
N GLY A 92 -27.80 4.29 -9.54
CA GLY A 92 -26.58 4.69 -8.84
C GLY A 92 -26.53 4.17 -7.40
N TYR A 93 -25.39 3.60 -7.02
CA TYR A 93 -25.10 3.05 -5.69
C TYR A 93 -23.78 3.60 -5.13
N ASN A 94 -23.57 3.40 -3.83
CA ASN A 94 -22.31 3.65 -3.16
C ASN A 94 -21.81 2.39 -2.43
N THR A 95 -20.75 1.79 -2.95
CA THR A 95 -20.08 0.61 -2.37
C THR A 95 -18.82 0.97 -1.59
N ASP A 96 -18.43 2.25 -1.55
CA ASP A 96 -17.27 2.69 -0.76
C ASP A 96 -17.53 2.47 0.74
N ILE A 97 -18.77 2.61 1.23
CA ILE A 97 -19.13 2.33 2.63
C ILE A 97 -18.88 0.85 2.97
N ASP A 98 -19.36 -0.06 2.11
CA ASP A 98 -19.18 -1.50 2.29
C ASP A 98 -17.68 -1.84 2.41
N GLY A 99 -16.88 -1.25 1.52
CA GLY A 99 -15.43 -1.37 1.54
C GLY A 99 -14.79 -0.83 2.83
N PHE A 100 -15.18 0.36 3.27
CA PHE A 100 -14.62 0.99 4.47
C PHE A 100 -14.93 0.15 5.74
N LEU A 101 -16.17 -0.30 5.88
CA LEU A 101 -16.58 -1.13 7.01
C LEU A 101 -15.89 -2.49 6.99
N TYR A 102 -15.69 -3.09 5.80
CA TYR A 102 -14.89 -4.31 5.66
C TYR A 102 -13.45 -4.10 6.13
N MET A 103 -12.80 -3.02 5.67
CA MET A 103 -11.44 -2.65 6.06
C MET A 103 -11.31 -2.54 7.58
N ALA A 104 -12.22 -1.83 8.25
CA ALA A 104 -12.22 -1.69 9.71
C ALA A 104 -12.37 -3.04 10.43
N ARG A 105 -13.37 -3.84 10.03
CA ARG A 105 -13.61 -5.17 10.63
C ARG A 105 -12.43 -6.11 10.43
N ARG A 106 -11.84 -6.14 9.24
CA ARG A 106 -10.68 -6.99 8.93
C ARG A 106 -9.49 -6.65 9.82
N ALA A 107 -9.29 -5.37 10.12
CA ALA A 107 -8.24 -4.89 11.01
C ALA A 107 -8.49 -5.11 12.51
N GLY A 108 -9.65 -5.68 12.88
CA GLY A 108 -10.07 -5.81 14.28
C GLY A 108 -10.43 -4.47 14.93
N ILE A 109 -10.75 -3.43 14.14
CA ILE A 109 -11.05 -2.09 14.63
C ILE A 109 -12.57 -1.92 14.74
N SER A 110 -13.06 -1.76 15.97
CA SER A 110 -14.47 -1.43 16.23
C SER A 110 -14.68 0.08 16.26
N LEU A 111 -15.67 0.55 15.50
CA LEU A 111 -16.09 1.96 15.50
C LEU A 111 -17.16 2.24 16.57
N SER A 112 -17.80 1.19 17.09
CA SER A 112 -18.97 1.31 17.96
C SER A 112 -18.64 1.92 19.32
N GLY A 113 -19.36 2.98 19.68
CA GLY A 113 -19.17 3.73 20.93
C GLY A 113 -17.89 4.56 20.98
N LYS A 114 -17.14 4.65 19.88
CA LYS A 114 -15.83 5.31 19.84
C LYS A 114 -15.91 6.74 19.33
N LYS A 115 -14.94 7.56 19.75
CA LYS A 115 -14.62 8.83 19.10
C LYS A 115 -13.72 8.58 17.89
N VAL A 116 -14.20 8.97 16.71
CA VAL A 116 -13.50 8.79 15.43
C VAL A 116 -13.08 10.16 14.91
N VAL A 117 -11.77 10.37 14.74
CA VAL A 117 -11.22 11.56 14.08
C VAL A 117 -10.86 11.22 12.64
N ILE A 118 -11.41 11.98 11.70
CA ILE A 118 -11.20 11.82 10.26
C ILE A 118 -10.36 13.00 9.77
N LEU A 119 -9.18 12.71 9.24
CA LEU A 119 -8.26 13.68 8.68
C LEU A 119 -8.64 13.94 7.22
N GLY A 120 -8.98 15.19 6.89
CA GLY A 120 -9.39 15.62 5.56
C GLY A 120 -10.91 15.74 5.41
N SER A 121 -11.33 16.57 4.45
CA SER A 121 -12.74 16.92 4.18
C SER A 121 -13.17 16.63 2.74
N GLY A 122 -12.42 15.78 2.03
CA GLY A 122 -12.70 15.38 0.63
C GLY A 122 -13.76 14.27 0.50
N GLY A 123 -13.91 13.72 -0.71
CA GLY A 123 -14.90 12.67 -0.99
C GLY A 123 -14.74 11.42 -0.11
N ALA A 124 -13.50 10.94 0.10
CA ALA A 124 -13.23 9.81 1.00
C ALA A 124 -13.60 10.11 2.46
N SER A 125 -13.53 11.37 2.89
CA SER A 125 -13.94 11.78 4.24
C SER A 125 -15.44 11.64 4.43
N LEU A 126 -16.26 11.98 3.43
CA LEU A 126 -17.72 11.79 3.50
C LEU A 126 -18.10 10.32 3.64
N THR A 127 -17.41 9.44 2.90
CA THR A 127 -17.56 7.99 3.06
C THR A 127 -17.16 7.55 4.47
N ALA A 128 -15.99 7.95 4.95
CA ALA A 128 -15.50 7.60 6.29
C ALA A 128 -16.45 8.09 7.40
N GLN A 129 -16.98 9.31 7.28
CA GLN A 129 -17.95 9.86 8.24
C GLN A 129 -19.23 9.03 8.27
N THR A 130 -19.76 8.69 7.10
CA THR A 130 -21.00 7.92 6.98
C THR A 130 -20.80 6.50 7.51
N ALA A 131 -19.70 5.85 7.12
CA ALA A 131 -19.35 4.53 7.60
C ALA A 131 -19.10 4.52 9.12
N ALA A 132 -18.43 5.54 9.68
CA ALA A 132 -18.24 5.66 11.13
C ALA A 132 -19.58 5.76 11.88
N ARG A 133 -20.51 6.60 11.39
CA ARG A 133 -21.86 6.72 11.98
C ARG A 133 -22.65 5.42 11.89
N GLN A 134 -22.63 4.76 10.73
CA GLN A 134 -23.28 3.45 10.55
C GLN A 134 -22.63 2.34 11.40
N GLY A 135 -21.31 2.43 11.62
CA GLY A 135 -20.56 1.56 12.52
C GLY A 135 -20.81 1.85 14.00
N GLY A 136 -21.65 2.83 14.35
CA GLY A 136 -22.06 3.14 15.70
C GLY A 136 -21.08 4.04 16.48
N ALA A 137 -20.25 4.83 15.79
CA ALA A 137 -19.39 5.82 16.44
C ALA A 137 -20.19 6.76 17.35
N ALA A 138 -19.68 7.00 18.57
CA ALA A 138 -20.30 7.92 19.52
C ALA A 138 -20.09 9.37 19.12
N GLU A 139 -18.93 9.67 18.53
CA GLU A 139 -18.54 11.00 18.08
C GLU A 139 -17.72 10.87 16.78
N VAL A 140 -18.01 11.72 15.80
CA VAL A 140 -17.26 11.80 14.54
C VAL A 140 -16.80 13.24 14.34
N VAL A 141 -15.49 13.44 14.34
CA VAL A 141 -14.84 14.75 14.15
C VAL A 141 -14.11 14.74 12.82
N VAL A 142 -14.21 15.84 12.07
CA VAL A 142 -13.47 16.03 10.82
C VAL A 142 -12.43 17.12 11.02
N VAL A 143 -11.17 16.77 10.88
CA VAL A 143 -10.04 17.72 10.91
C VAL A 143 -9.75 18.15 9.49
N SER A 144 -9.79 19.46 9.24
CA SER A 144 -9.47 20.04 7.93
C SER A 144 -8.38 21.10 8.04
N ARG A 145 -7.91 21.64 6.92
CA ARG A 145 -6.92 22.74 6.92
C ARG A 145 -7.46 24.02 7.54
N PHE A 146 -8.78 24.22 7.49
CA PHE A 146 -9.45 25.41 7.98
C PHE A 146 -10.70 25.02 8.78
N GLY A 147 -11.18 25.95 9.61
CA GLY A 147 -12.38 25.73 10.43
C GLY A 147 -12.06 25.43 11.90
N PRO A 148 -13.08 25.05 12.68
CA PRO A 148 -12.98 24.94 14.14
C PRO A 148 -12.03 23.83 14.59
N ASP A 149 -12.02 22.69 13.88
CA ASP A 149 -11.16 21.55 14.12
C ASP A 149 -10.16 21.43 12.98
N ASN A 150 -8.89 21.67 13.28
CA ASN A 150 -7.83 21.80 12.30
C ASN A 150 -6.48 21.28 12.83
N TYR A 151 -5.46 21.29 11.97
CA TYR A 151 -4.16 20.70 12.30
C TYR A 151 -3.38 21.47 13.38
N ASP A 152 -3.75 22.71 13.71
CA ASP A 152 -3.10 23.50 14.76
C ASP A 152 -3.66 23.19 16.15
N ASN A 153 -4.82 22.51 16.23
CA ASN A 153 -5.51 22.25 17.49
C ASN A 153 -5.89 20.78 17.72
N LEU A 154 -5.15 19.86 17.11
CA LEU A 154 -5.34 18.40 17.23
C LEU A 154 -5.42 17.91 18.69
N SER A 155 -4.73 18.57 19.63
CA SER A 155 -4.75 18.23 21.05
C SER A 155 -6.14 18.32 21.69
N ARG A 156 -7.09 19.03 21.09
CA ARG A 156 -8.52 19.02 21.50
C ARG A 156 -9.18 17.65 21.34
N HIS A 157 -8.60 16.80 20.51
CA HIS A 157 -9.07 15.46 20.24
C HIS A 157 -8.05 14.41 20.67
N ALA A 158 -7.22 14.70 21.68
CA ALA A 158 -6.26 13.73 22.23
C ALA A 158 -6.94 12.46 22.80
N ASP A 159 -8.25 12.55 23.09
CA ASP A 159 -9.14 11.46 23.49
C ASP A 159 -9.66 10.62 22.32
N ALA A 160 -9.23 10.89 21.08
CA ALA A 160 -9.65 10.10 19.92
C ALA A 160 -9.16 8.66 20.03
N GLU A 161 -10.10 7.75 19.88
CA GLU A 161 -9.85 6.31 19.97
C GLU A 161 -9.53 5.72 18.60
N ILE A 162 -10.15 6.24 17.53
CA ILE A 162 -9.91 5.81 16.15
C ILE A 162 -9.49 7.01 15.30
N LEU A 163 -8.42 6.83 14.53
CA LEU A 163 -7.97 7.81 13.56
C LEU A 163 -8.18 7.29 12.13
N VAL A 164 -8.73 8.12 11.26
CA VAL A 164 -8.92 7.80 9.84
C VAL A 164 -8.18 8.83 8.98
N ASN A 165 -7.21 8.40 8.18
CA ASN A 165 -6.63 9.24 7.13
C ASN A 165 -7.50 9.18 5.87
N ALA A 166 -8.13 10.29 5.53
CA ALA A 166 -8.87 10.50 4.29
C ALA A 166 -8.25 11.63 3.43
N THR A 167 -6.99 11.97 3.70
CA THR A 167 -6.17 12.91 2.92
C THR A 167 -5.32 12.17 1.90
N PRO A 168 -4.75 12.87 0.89
CA PRO A 168 -3.73 12.27 0.02
C PRO A 168 -2.32 12.25 0.65
N VAL A 169 -2.13 12.73 1.88
CA VAL A 169 -0.80 12.79 2.50
C VAL A 169 -0.29 11.38 2.81
N GLY A 170 0.92 11.07 2.32
CA GLY A 170 1.53 9.75 2.41
C GLY A 170 1.33 8.86 1.19
N MET A 171 0.48 9.26 0.24
CA MET A 171 0.25 8.56 -1.03
C MET A 171 1.39 8.84 -2.02
N TYR A 172 1.67 7.89 -2.91
CA TYR A 172 2.56 8.12 -4.07
C TYR A 172 2.15 9.35 -4.90
N PRO A 173 3.10 10.20 -5.34
CA PRO A 173 4.57 10.10 -5.17
C PRO A 173 5.11 10.72 -3.87
N GLY A 174 4.25 11.29 -3.02
CA GLY A 174 4.61 11.95 -1.75
C GLY A 174 4.73 11.01 -0.55
N ASN A 175 5.29 9.82 -0.75
CA ASN A 175 5.52 8.82 0.30
C ASN A 175 6.39 9.40 1.45
N GLY A 176 6.30 8.78 2.63
CA GLY A 176 7.14 9.15 3.78
C GLY A 176 6.64 10.36 4.59
N GLN A 177 5.61 11.06 4.11
CA GLN A 177 4.91 12.10 4.88
C GLN A 177 3.76 11.50 5.68
N SER A 178 3.50 12.04 6.87
CA SER A 178 2.35 11.71 7.70
C SER A 178 1.45 12.94 7.86
N PRO A 179 0.12 12.81 7.80
CA PRO A 179 -0.78 13.95 8.04
C PRO A 179 -0.72 14.44 9.49
N VAL A 180 -0.33 13.58 10.44
CA VAL A 180 -0.20 13.89 11.88
C VAL A 180 0.92 13.07 12.52
N ASP A 181 1.43 13.53 13.67
CA ASP A 181 2.13 12.65 14.61
C ASP A 181 1.09 11.98 15.51
N LEU A 182 1.07 10.65 15.48
CA LEU A 182 0.13 9.83 16.25
C LEU A 182 0.38 9.94 17.77
N SER A 183 1.52 10.50 18.22
CA SER A 183 1.79 10.78 19.65
C SER A 183 0.78 11.76 20.27
N VAL A 184 0.11 12.58 19.43
CA VAL A 184 -0.94 13.51 19.85
C VAL A 184 -2.21 12.78 20.34
N PHE A 185 -2.37 11.50 19.99
CA PHE A 185 -3.54 10.67 20.31
C PHE A 185 -3.15 9.50 21.22
N PRO A 186 -2.84 9.74 22.51
CA PRO A 186 -2.28 8.74 23.41
C PRO A 186 -3.21 7.55 23.72
N VAL A 187 -4.52 7.67 23.47
CA VAL A 187 -5.51 6.60 23.69
C VAL A 187 -5.96 5.93 22.38
N CYS A 188 -5.32 6.26 21.25
CA CYS A 188 -5.67 5.70 19.96
C CYS A 188 -5.45 4.19 19.95
N GLN A 189 -6.49 3.45 19.57
CA GLN A 189 -6.53 1.99 19.50
C GLN A 189 -6.82 1.45 18.09
N GLY A 190 -6.96 2.34 17.10
CA GLY A 190 -7.14 1.93 15.70
C GLY A 190 -6.81 3.03 14.70
N VAL A 191 -6.08 2.68 13.64
CA VAL A 191 -5.73 3.59 12.54
C VAL A 191 -6.19 3.02 11.19
N LEU A 192 -7.03 3.76 10.48
CA LEU A 192 -7.50 3.39 9.15
C LEU A 192 -6.96 4.40 8.13
N ASP A 193 -6.26 3.95 7.10
CA ASP A 193 -5.76 4.82 6.04
C ASP A 193 -6.40 4.41 4.72
N VAL A 194 -7.15 5.30 4.06
CA VAL A 194 -7.79 4.96 2.77
C VAL A 194 -6.78 4.86 1.63
N ILE A 195 -5.53 5.27 1.86
CA ILE A 195 -4.42 5.09 0.93
C ILE A 195 -4.01 3.61 0.91
N TYR A 196 -3.84 3.05 -0.29
CA TYR A 196 -3.34 1.68 -0.49
C TYR A 196 -1.97 1.62 -1.19
N ASN A 197 -1.43 2.77 -1.61
CA ASN A 197 -0.12 2.87 -2.24
C ASN A 197 0.65 4.06 -1.64
N PRO A 198 1.63 3.81 -0.75
CA PRO A 198 2.25 2.52 -0.41
C PRO A 198 1.37 1.63 0.50
N ARG A 199 1.79 0.37 0.73
CA ARG A 199 1.14 -0.56 1.69
C ARG A 199 1.17 -0.01 3.12
N ARG A 200 2.28 0.61 3.54
CA ARG A 200 2.40 1.26 4.86
C ARG A 200 2.79 2.71 4.65
N THR A 201 1.84 3.62 4.88
CA THR A 201 2.13 5.06 4.94
C THR A 201 2.93 5.38 6.21
N ALA A 202 3.52 6.58 6.29
CA ALA A 202 4.23 6.99 7.51
C ALA A 202 3.32 6.98 8.77
N LEU A 203 2.01 7.18 8.59
CA LEU A 203 1.02 7.06 9.66
C LEU A 203 0.84 5.59 10.09
N LEU A 204 0.76 4.66 9.15
CA LEU A 204 0.67 3.23 9.46
C LEU A 204 1.95 2.69 10.10
N LEU A 205 3.13 3.14 9.67
CA LEU A 205 4.40 2.80 10.32
C LEU A 205 4.46 3.28 11.78
N GLN A 206 3.87 4.45 12.06
CA GLN A 206 3.71 4.96 13.42
C GLN A 206 2.74 4.13 14.27
N ALA A 207 1.71 3.54 13.66
CA ALA A 207 0.77 2.64 14.33
C ALA A 207 1.43 1.28 14.62
N GLU A 208 2.13 0.70 13.63
CA GLU A 208 2.90 -0.54 13.78
C GLU A 208 3.94 -0.42 14.91
N ALA A 209 4.70 0.68 14.96
CA ALA A 209 5.69 0.92 16.01
C ALA A 209 5.09 1.01 17.43
N ARG A 210 3.79 1.31 17.55
CA ARG A 210 3.05 1.38 18.81
C ARG A 210 2.15 0.16 19.04
N SER A 211 2.21 -0.85 18.15
CA SER A 211 1.32 -2.02 18.17
C SER A 211 -0.18 -1.66 18.15
N ILE A 212 -0.52 -0.53 17.52
CA ILE A 212 -1.90 -0.11 17.32
C ILE A 212 -2.45 -0.84 16.08
N PRO A 213 -3.59 -1.54 16.17
CA PRO A 213 -4.25 -2.13 15.02
C PRO A 213 -4.44 -1.12 13.89
N CYS A 214 -4.09 -1.51 12.67
CA CYS A 214 -4.19 -0.60 11.53
C CYS A 214 -4.48 -1.30 10.19
N SER A 215 -5.03 -0.55 9.24
CA SER A 215 -5.22 -1.01 7.85
C SER A 215 -4.93 0.10 6.85
N ASP A 216 -4.33 -0.28 5.73
CA ASP A 216 -4.33 0.51 4.51
C ASP A 216 -5.66 0.34 3.75
N GLY A 217 -5.78 1.01 2.59
CA GLY A 217 -6.99 1.06 1.80
C GLY A 217 -7.23 -0.12 0.87
N LEU A 218 -6.31 -1.09 0.77
CA LEU A 218 -6.45 -2.20 -0.19
C LEU A 218 -7.67 -3.10 0.14
N PRO A 219 -7.92 -3.48 1.42
CA PRO A 219 -9.16 -4.18 1.81
C PRO A 219 -10.43 -3.43 1.42
N MET A 220 -10.44 -2.10 1.55
CA MET A 220 -11.56 -1.26 1.11
C MET A 220 -11.75 -1.34 -0.41
N LEU A 221 -10.66 -1.29 -1.19
CA LEU A 221 -10.69 -1.38 -2.65
C LEU A 221 -11.23 -2.72 -3.14
N VAL A 222 -10.84 -3.84 -2.51
CA VAL A 222 -11.34 -5.17 -2.87
C VAL A 222 -12.81 -5.33 -2.50
N ALA A 223 -13.19 -4.97 -1.27
CA ALA A 223 -14.55 -5.18 -0.80
C ALA A 223 -15.57 -4.29 -1.54
N GLN A 224 -15.22 -3.05 -1.91
CA GLN A 224 -16.12 -2.23 -2.75
C GLN A 224 -16.32 -2.82 -4.14
N ALA A 225 -15.32 -3.52 -4.69
CA ALA A 225 -15.40 -4.16 -6.00
C ALA A 225 -16.25 -5.43 -5.95
N VAL A 226 -16.13 -6.23 -4.88
CA VAL A 226 -17.03 -7.35 -4.61
C VAL A 226 -18.48 -6.87 -4.52
N ALA A 227 -18.75 -5.85 -3.71
CA ALA A 227 -20.07 -5.27 -3.57
C ALA A 227 -20.62 -4.69 -4.89
N ALA A 228 -19.75 -4.16 -5.76
CA ALA A 228 -20.13 -3.68 -7.09
C ALA A 228 -20.46 -4.84 -8.05
N GLU A 229 -19.65 -5.90 -8.05
CA GLU A 229 -19.87 -7.11 -8.85
C GLU A 229 -21.17 -7.83 -8.50
N GLU A 230 -21.51 -7.90 -7.21
CA GLU A 230 -22.80 -8.45 -6.78
C GLU A 230 -23.97 -7.69 -7.39
N ARG A 231 -23.85 -6.35 -7.51
CA ARG A 231 -24.84 -5.49 -8.14
C ARG A 231 -24.83 -5.59 -9.66
N PHE A 232 -23.65 -5.61 -10.30
CA PHE A 232 -23.51 -5.74 -11.75
C PHE A 232 -24.21 -6.98 -12.31
N PHE A 233 -24.09 -8.09 -11.61
CA PHE A 233 -24.56 -9.39 -12.07
C PHE A 233 -25.75 -9.94 -11.28
N ASN A 234 -26.27 -9.16 -10.31
CA ASN A 234 -27.34 -9.56 -9.41
C ASN A 234 -27.11 -10.97 -8.82
N ARG A 235 -25.90 -11.18 -8.29
CA ARG A 235 -25.44 -12.46 -7.73
C ARG A 235 -24.77 -12.24 -6.38
N SER A 236 -24.77 -13.26 -5.53
CA SER A 236 -23.94 -13.23 -4.33
C SER A 236 -22.54 -13.77 -4.64
N ILE A 237 -21.52 -13.11 -4.08
CA ILE A 237 -20.13 -13.56 -4.13
C ILE A 237 -19.78 -14.24 -2.80
N PRO A 238 -19.11 -15.41 -2.81
CA PRO A 238 -18.72 -16.08 -1.58
C PRO A 238 -17.87 -15.19 -0.66
N ALA A 239 -18.15 -15.21 0.64
CA ALA A 239 -17.50 -14.33 1.62
C ALA A 239 -15.96 -14.44 1.65
N GLY A 240 -15.40 -15.58 1.26
CA GLY A 240 -13.95 -15.82 1.19
C GLY A 240 -13.24 -15.12 0.02
N GLU A 241 -13.96 -14.60 -0.96
CA GLU A 241 -13.36 -14.00 -2.16
C GLU A 241 -12.58 -12.71 -1.86
N ASN A 242 -13.04 -11.92 -0.88
CA ASN A 242 -12.31 -10.74 -0.42
C ASN A 242 -10.88 -11.12 0.03
N GLU A 243 -10.76 -12.09 0.95
CA GLU A 243 -9.45 -12.51 1.45
C GLU A 243 -8.62 -13.22 0.38
N ARG A 244 -9.23 -14.04 -0.48
CA ARG A 244 -8.52 -14.69 -1.60
C ARG A 244 -7.84 -13.67 -2.51
N ILE A 245 -8.58 -12.63 -2.93
CA ILE A 245 -8.08 -11.58 -3.81
C ILE A 245 -7.06 -10.70 -3.08
N LEU A 246 -7.31 -10.35 -1.81
CA LEU A 246 -6.36 -9.57 -1.01
C LEU A 246 -5.01 -10.29 -0.88
N VAL A 247 -5.02 -11.58 -0.53
CA VAL A 247 -3.78 -12.38 -0.41
C VAL A 247 -3.05 -12.43 -1.75
N GLN A 248 -3.76 -12.58 -2.86
CA GLN A 248 -3.17 -12.57 -4.20
C GLN A 248 -2.51 -11.23 -4.52
N LEU A 249 -3.23 -10.11 -4.37
CA LEU A 249 -2.71 -8.79 -4.67
C LEU A 249 -1.54 -8.42 -3.76
N ARG A 250 -1.62 -8.76 -2.47
CA ARG A 250 -0.53 -8.56 -1.52
C ARG A 250 0.72 -9.31 -1.94
N ARG A 251 0.58 -10.56 -2.40
CA ARG A 251 1.69 -11.32 -2.98
C ARG A 251 2.26 -10.58 -4.17
N GLU A 252 1.44 -10.18 -5.13
CA GLU A 252 1.90 -9.47 -6.35
C GLU A 252 2.64 -8.18 -6.01
N MET A 253 2.11 -7.36 -5.10
CA MET A 253 2.60 -6.02 -4.77
C MET A 253 3.78 -5.96 -3.80
N THR A 254 3.94 -6.94 -2.90
CA THR A 254 4.95 -6.84 -1.84
C THR A 254 6.36 -7.09 -2.39
N ASN A 255 7.32 -6.23 -2.01
CA ASN A 255 8.72 -6.40 -2.33
C ASN A 255 9.39 -7.44 -1.43
N LEU A 256 10.31 -8.23 -2.00
CA LEU A 256 11.24 -9.07 -1.26
C LEU A 256 12.54 -8.28 -1.05
N ILE A 257 12.95 -8.01 0.19
CA ILE A 257 14.12 -7.15 0.44
C ILE A 257 15.20 -7.95 1.13
N LEU A 258 16.38 -8.04 0.52
CA LEU A 258 17.51 -8.80 1.07
C LEU A 258 18.52 -7.86 1.73
N ILE A 259 18.69 -8.02 3.05
CA ILE A 259 19.73 -7.38 3.85
C ILE A 259 20.72 -8.42 4.38
N GLY A 260 21.87 -7.98 4.87
CA GLY A 260 22.86 -8.84 5.51
C GLY A 260 24.29 -8.40 5.25
N MET A 261 25.24 -9.03 5.94
CA MET A 261 26.67 -8.68 5.87
C MET A 261 27.19 -8.67 4.43
N PRO A 262 28.21 -7.86 4.10
CA PRO A 262 28.93 -7.99 2.84
C PRO A 262 29.37 -9.45 2.62
N GLY A 263 29.19 -9.97 1.41
CA GLY A 263 29.50 -11.38 1.11
C GLY A 263 28.47 -12.42 1.56
N SER A 264 27.37 -12.01 2.21
CA SER A 264 26.34 -12.96 2.70
C SER A 264 25.54 -13.67 1.60
N GLY A 265 25.77 -13.36 0.32
CA GLY A 265 25.10 -14.00 -0.81
C GLY A 265 23.85 -13.30 -1.33
N LYS A 266 23.56 -12.05 -0.92
CA LYS A 266 22.38 -11.28 -1.36
C LYS A 266 22.15 -11.29 -2.88
N THR A 267 23.17 -10.95 -3.67
CA THR A 267 23.05 -10.92 -5.13
C THR A 267 22.74 -12.31 -5.69
N THR A 268 23.50 -13.34 -5.29
CA THR A 268 23.32 -14.71 -5.78
C THR A 268 21.97 -15.31 -5.38
N VAL A 269 21.54 -15.13 -4.12
CA VAL A 269 20.21 -15.56 -3.64
C VAL A 269 19.10 -14.75 -4.32
N GLY A 270 19.31 -13.46 -4.52
CA GLY A 270 18.41 -12.56 -5.23
C GLY A 270 18.14 -12.99 -6.68
N GLU A 271 19.18 -13.39 -7.41
CA GLU A 271 19.06 -13.93 -8.76
C GLU A 271 18.34 -15.27 -8.78
N ALA A 272 18.60 -16.14 -7.82
CA ALA A 272 17.88 -17.41 -7.69
C ALA A 272 16.39 -17.19 -7.38
N LEU A 273 16.07 -16.24 -6.48
CA LEU A 273 14.71 -15.79 -6.22
C LEU A 273 14.05 -15.22 -7.47
N SER A 274 14.77 -14.38 -8.23
CA SER A 274 14.26 -13.80 -9.48
C SER A 274 13.87 -14.89 -10.48
N ARG A 275 14.72 -15.90 -10.68
CA ARG A 275 14.39 -17.07 -11.52
C ARG A 275 13.20 -17.87 -10.99
N LEU A 276 13.12 -18.05 -9.67
CA LEU A 276 12.05 -18.82 -9.02
C LEU A 276 10.69 -18.13 -9.12
N THR A 277 10.65 -16.80 -8.98
CA THR A 277 9.39 -16.05 -8.86
C THR A 277 9.03 -15.25 -10.10
N GLY A 278 9.94 -15.12 -11.08
CA GLY A 278 9.80 -14.24 -12.24
C GLY A 278 9.85 -12.74 -11.91
N ARG A 279 10.29 -12.38 -10.69
CA ARG A 279 10.35 -10.97 -10.26
C ARG A 279 11.66 -10.34 -10.68
N GLU A 280 11.62 -9.06 -11.02
CA GLU A 280 12.83 -8.29 -11.27
C GLU A 280 13.66 -8.16 -9.98
N ALA A 281 14.96 -8.45 -10.08
CA ALA A 281 15.94 -8.14 -9.05
C ALA A 281 16.57 -6.78 -9.33
N VAL A 282 16.56 -5.91 -8.32
CA VAL A 282 17.01 -4.52 -8.38
C VAL A 282 18.15 -4.36 -7.40
N ASP A 283 19.35 -4.08 -7.90
CA ASP A 283 20.53 -3.85 -7.08
C ASP A 283 20.67 -2.36 -6.75
N LEU A 284 20.56 -2.01 -5.47
CA LEU A 284 20.66 -0.62 -5.01
C LEU A 284 22.06 -0.05 -5.21
N ASP A 285 23.12 -0.87 -5.12
CA ASP A 285 24.48 -0.39 -5.36
C ASP A 285 24.62 0.02 -6.84
N GLN A 286 24.05 -0.77 -7.76
CA GLN A 286 24.00 -0.43 -9.18
C GLN A 286 23.14 0.80 -9.47
N MET A 287 22.01 0.97 -8.76
CA MET A 287 21.20 2.19 -8.86
C MET A 287 22.02 3.43 -8.45
N ILE A 288 22.76 3.35 -7.35
CA ILE A 288 23.62 4.44 -6.87
C ILE A 288 24.67 4.81 -7.92
N GLU A 289 25.39 3.83 -8.47
CA GLU A 289 26.43 4.08 -9.49
C GLU A 289 25.84 4.67 -10.77
N THR A 290 24.69 4.16 -11.22
CA THR A 290 23.98 4.64 -12.41
C THR A 290 23.55 6.10 -12.23
N THR A 291 22.98 6.45 -11.07
CA THR A 291 22.57 7.83 -10.77
C THR A 291 23.76 8.76 -10.55
N ALA A 292 24.85 8.27 -9.96
CA ALA A 292 26.06 9.07 -9.72
C ALA A 292 26.94 9.23 -10.96
N GLY A 293 26.81 8.35 -11.96
CA GLY A 293 27.67 8.32 -13.15
C GLY A 293 29.12 7.91 -12.85
N CYS A 294 29.37 7.31 -11.69
CA CYS A 294 30.69 6.84 -11.26
C CYS A 294 30.55 5.67 -10.27
N SER A 295 31.66 4.97 -10.01
CA SER A 295 31.68 3.80 -9.14
C SER A 295 31.57 4.18 -7.65
N ILE A 296 31.07 3.27 -6.82
CA ILE A 296 31.01 3.48 -5.36
C ILE A 296 32.37 3.86 -4.75
N PRO A 297 33.50 3.22 -5.09
CA PRO A 297 34.82 3.64 -4.62
C PRO A 297 35.13 5.12 -4.92
N GLU A 298 34.77 5.61 -6.11
CA GLU A 298 34.97 7.02 -6.48
C GLU A 298 34.05 7.95 -5.68
N ILE A 299 32.82 7.54 -5.38
CA ILE A 299 31.91 8.28 -4.50
C ILE A 299 32.52 8.42 -3.11
N PHE A 300 33.04 7.33 -2.53
CA PHE A 300 33.73 7.39 -1.23
C PHE A 300 34.97 8.29 -1.26
N GLN A 301 35.74 8.27 -2.36
CA GLN A 301 36.92 9.13 -2.49
C GLN A 301 36.56 10.62 -2.59
N ARG A 302 35.47 10.96 -3.29
CA ARG A 302 35.06 12.36 -3.55
C ARG A 302 34.20 12.95 -2.44
N GLU A 303 33.30 12.15 -1.87
CA GLU A 303 32.23 12.62 -0.98
C GLU A 303 32.29 12.02 0.44
N GLY A 304 33.20 11.06 0.65
CA GLY A 304 33.33 10.35 1.93
C GLY A 304 32.12 9.45 2.24
N GLU A 305 32.14 8.85 3.44
CA GLU A 305 31.04 7.98 3.88
C GLU A 305 29.71 8.74 3.98
N SER A 306 29.72 9.98 4.46
CA SER A 306 28.50 10.78 4.60
C SER A 306 27.80 11.02 3.25
N GLY A 307 28.55 11.32 2.19
CA GLY A 307 27.99 11.49 0.86
C GLY A 307 27.42 10.19 0.29
N PHE A 308 28.16 9.08 0.44
CA PHE A 308 27.64 7.76 0.07
C PHE A 308 26.35 7.41 0.82
N ARG A 309 26.26 7.66 2.13
CA ARG A 309 25.05 7.37 2.93
C ARG A 309 23.84 8.20 2.48
N ALA A 310 24.05 9.45 2.06
CA ALA A 310 22.98 10.27 1.49
C ALA A 310 22.46 9.69 0.17
N ARG A 311 23.34 9.19 -0.69
CA ARG A 311 22.98 8.53 -1.95
C ARG A 311 22.31 7.18 -1.72
N GLU A 312 22.82 6.40 -0.76
CA GLU A 312 22.23 5.12 -0.34
C GLU A 312 20.79 5.31 0.17
N ARG A 313 20.55 6.37 0.93
CA ARG A 313 19.19 6.77 1.36
C ARG A 313 18.29 7.12 0.18
N ALA A 314 18.74 7.97 -0.74
CA ALA A 314 17.95 8.34 -1.91
C ALA A 314 17.60 7.13 -2.77
N ALA A 315 18.56 6.20 -2.96
CA ALA A 315 18.31 4.94 -3.67
C ALA A 315 17.29 4.06 -2.94
N ALA A 316 17.34 3.97 -1.61
CA ALA A 316 16.35 3.25 -0.81
C ALA A 316 14.94 3.86 -0.92
N GLU A 317 14.84 5.19 -0.89
CA GLU A 317 13.56 5.92 -1.05
C GLU A 317 12.94 5.67 -2.43
N GLU A 318 13.73 5.72 -3.51
CA GLU A 318 13.24 5.44 -4.87
C GLU A 318 12.92 3.95 -5.09
N ALA A 319 13.80 3.04 -4.65
CA ALA A 319 13.57 1.61 -4.78
C ALA A 319 12.37 1.13 -3.95
N GLY A 320 12.18 1.70 -2.75
CA GLY A 320 11.08 1.39 -1.84
C GLY A 320 9.69 1.76 -2.38
N LYS A 321 9.61 2.73 -3.29
CA LYS A 321 8.36 3.10 -3.98
C LYS A 321 7.90 2.05 -4.99
N ARG A 322 8.81 1.19 -5.46
CA ARG A 322 8.46 0.09 -6.37
C ARG A 322 7.59 -0.94 -5.65
N THR A 323 6.89 -1.76 -6.44
CA THR A 323 6.07 -2.86 -5.94
C THR A 323 6.40 -4.14 -6.69
N GLY A 324 6.35 -5.26 -6.00
CA GLY A 324 6.51 -6.59 -6.56
C GLY A 324 7.91 -6.98 -7.01
N VAL A 325 8.95 -6.25 -6.60
CA VAL A 325 10.34 -6.49 -6.98
C VAL A 325 11.15 -7.16 -5.87
N ILE A 326 12.34 -7.67 -6.21
CA ILE A 326 13.35 -8.10 -5.26
C ILE A 326 14.38 -6.97 -5.12
N LEU A 327 14.54 -6.41 -3.91
CA LEU A 327 15.53 -5.37 -3.63
C LEU A 327 16.78 -5.99 -3.01
N LEU A 328 17.92 -5.82 -3.68
CA LEU A 328 19.24 -6.23 -3.21
C LEU A 328 19.95 -5.01 -2.63
N THR A 329 20.25 -5.06 -1.33
CA THR A 329 20.81 -3.91 -0.63
C THR A 329 22.31 -4.02 -0.39
N GLY A 330 22.98 -2.87 -0.31
CA GLY A 330 24.34 -2.78 0.23
C GLY A 330 24.38 -3.21 1.70
N GLY A 331 25.49 -3.83 2.14
CA GLY A 331 25.60 -4.31 3.53
C GLY A 331 25.55 -3.19 4.59
N GLY A 332 25.72 -1.93 4.19
CA GLY A 332 25.65 -0.76 5.08
C GLY A 332 24.27 -0.10 5.16
N ILE A 333 23.27 -0.57 4.41
CA ILE A 333 21.93 0.04 4.32
C ILE A 333 21.28 0.28 5.69
N ILE A 334 21.59 -0.58 6.66
CA ILE A 334 21.06 -0.56 8.02
C ILE A 334 21.69 0.51 8.92
N LYS A 335 22.76 1.19 8.48
CA LYS A 335 23.46 2.22 9.27
C LYS A 335 22.68 3.53 9.32
N THR A 336 21.77 3.75 8.36
CA THR A 336 20.87 4.91 8.30
C THR A 336 19.47 4.45 8.69
N ALA A 337 18.98 4.85 9.86
CA ALA A 337 17.72 4.35 10.42
C ALA A 337 16.51 4.66 9.53
N GLU A 338 16.54 5.79 8.82
CA GLU A 338 15.48 6.25 7.91
C GLU A 338 15.25 5.29 6.73
N ASN A 339 16.27 4.52 6.35
CA ASN A 339 16.15 3.53 5.28
C ASN A 339 15.15 2.42 5.64
N TYR A 340 14.89 2.17 6.92
CA TYR A 340 13.91 1.18 7.34
C TYR A 340 12.52 1.53 6.81
N ALA A 341 12.05 2.76 7.04
CA ALA A 341 10.74 3.18 6.58
C ALA A 341 10.62 3.10 5.06
N ALA A 342 11.67 3.51 4.33
CA ALA A 342 11.71 3.45 2.88
C ALA A 342 11.58 2.02 2.33
N LEU A 343 12.29 1.06 2.92
CA LEU A 343 12.25 -0.34 2.51
C LEU A 343 10.97 -1.04 2.99
N HIS A 344 10.57 -0.80 4.23
CA HIS A 344 9.44 -1.47 4.87
C HIS A 344 8.08 -1.03 4.30
N GLN A 345 7.96 0.17 3.72
CA GLN A 345 6.67 0.70 3.25
C GLN A 345 5.91 -0.22 2.27
N ASN A 346 6.63 -1.00 1.46
CA ASN A 346 6.08 -1.95 0.50
C ASN A 346 6.71 -3.35 0.63
N GLY A 347 7.58 -3.57 1.61
CA GLY A 347 8.48 -4.72 1.64
C GLY A 347 8.26 -5.67 2.79
N ARG A 348 8.83 -6.87 2.62
CA ARG A 348 9.21 -7.76 3.71
C ARG A 348 10.72 -7.97 3.66
N ILE A 349 11.39 -7.76 4.78
CA ILE A 349 12.84 -7.66 4.89
C ILE A 349 13.42 -8.96 5.44
N TYR A 350 14.24 -9.63 4.63
CA TYR A 350 14.94 -10.86 4.94
C TYR A 350 16.42 -10.58 5.19
N GLN A 351 16.88 -10.89 6.39
CA GLN A 351 18.31 -10.90 6.68
C GLN A 351 18.91 -12.26 6.29
N LEU A 352 19.84 -12.25 5.35
CA LEU A 352 20.70 -13.40 5.07
C LEU A 352 21.82 -13.47 6.10
N VAL A 353 21.88 -14.57 6.84
CA VAL A 353 22.94 -14.90 7.78
C VAL A 353 23.83 -15.98 7.19
N ARG A 354 25.14 -15.78 7.27
CA ARG A 354 26.15 -16.74 6.82
C ARG A 354 27.32 -16.66 7.78
N ASP A 355 27.98 -17.80 8.02
CA ASP A 355 29.17 -17.85 8.87
C ASP A 355 30.22 -16.83 8.38
N LEU A 356 30.75 -16.04 9.32
CA LEU A 356 31.71 -14.97 9.02
C LEU A 356 32.99 -15.50 8.37
N SER A 357 33.40 -16.73 8.69
CA SER A 357 34.57 -17.39 8.09
C SER A 357 34.39 -17.72 6.62
N LEU A 358 33.14 -17.78 6.13
CA LEU A 358 32.79 -18.10 4.75
C LEU A 358 32.54 -16.84 3.90
N LEU A 359 32.69 -15.64 4.47
CA LEU A 359 32.48 -14.40 3.75
C LEU A 359 33.72 -14.02 2.92
N PRO A 360 33.59 -13.77 1.60
CA PRO A 360 34.72 -13.36 0.79
C PRO A 360 35.28 -12.00 1.23
N THR A 361 36.60 -11.93 1.41
CA THR A 361 37.35 -10.73 1.83
C THR A 361 37.98 -9.96 0.67
N GLU A 362 38.10 -10.57 -0.52
CA GLU A 362 38.76 -9.95 -1.69
C GLU A 362 37.82 -9.05 -2.52
N GLY A 363 38.37 -7.99 -3.11
CA GLY A 363 37.70 -7.16 -4.14
C GLY A 363 36.72 -6.10 -3.64
N ARG A 364 36.68 -5.78 -2.34
CA ARG A 364 35.73 -4.80 -1.77
C ARG A 364 36.41 -3.69 -0.96
N PRO A 365 36.18 -2.40 -1.27
CA PRO A 365 36.86 -1.26 -0.63
C PRO A 365 36.70 -1.16 0.89
N LEU A 366 35.57 -1.65 1.44
CA LEU A 366 35.23 -1.58 2.86
C LEU A 366 35.50 -2.88 3.64
N SER A 367 35.90 -3.95 2.96
CA SER A 367 36.09 -5.29 3.55
C SER A 367 37.54 -5.79 3.46
N GLN A 368 38.34 -5.21 2.56
CA GLN A 368 39.78 -5.47 2.52
C GLN A 368 40.43 -4.97 3.82
N GLY A 369 40.90 -5.90 4.66
CA GLY A 369 41.57 -5.60 5.93
C GLY A 369 40.65 -5.26 7.10
N ALA A 370 39.32 -5.38 6.95
CA ALA A 370 38.37 -5.09 8.02
C ALA A 370 38.20 -6.30 8.97
N ASP A 371 38.16 -6.04 10.28
CA ASP A 371 37.74 -7.03 11.27
C ASP A 371 36.24 -7.31 11.09
N LEU A 372 35.92 -8.38 10.35
CA LEU A 372 34.53 -8.82 10.11
C LEU A 372 33.78 -9.09 11.42
N ALA A 373 34.46 -9.52 12.47
CA ALA A 373 33.85 -9.75 13.77
C ALA A 373 33.54 -8.44 14.50
N ALA A 374 34.38 -7.41 14.38
CA ALA A 374 34.03 -6.06 14.84
C ALA A 374 32.85 -5.48 14.06
N MET A 375 32.85 -5.60 12.74
CA MET A 375 31.75 -5.11 11.90
C MET A 375 30.44 -5.83 12.23
N TRP A 376 30.46 -7.14 12.46
CA TRP A 376 29.28 -7.89 12.89
C TRP A 376 28.76 -7.41 14.24
N ARG A 377 29.65 -7.21 15.23
CA ARG A 377 29.27 -6.69 16.56
C ARG A 377 28.56 -5.34 16.47
N GLU A 378 28.99 -4.46 15.57
CA GLU A 378 28.32 -3.19 15.31
C GLU A 378 26.96 -3.37 14.62
N ARG A 379 26.89 -4.22 13.59
CA ARG A 379 25.74 -4.29 12.68
C ARG A 379 24.64 -5.27 13.08
N ALA A 380 24.95 -6.30 13.86
CA ALA A 380 23.97 -7.29 14.32
C ALA A 380 22.71 -6.67 14.95
N PRO A 381 22.79 -5.73 15.92
CA PRO A 381 21.59 -5.11 16.49
C PRO A 381 20.83 -4.26 15.47
N LEU A 382 21.52 -3.69 14.47
CA LEU A 382 20.88 -2.90 13.41
C LEU A 382 20.13 -3.79 12.41
N TYR A 383 20.72 -4.92 11.99
CA TYR A 383 20.00 -5.90 11.18
C TYR A 383 18.78 -6.47 11.90
N ALA A 384 18.90 -6.76 13.19
CA ALA A 384 17.78 -7.24 14.00
C ALA A 384 16.61 -6.25 14.04
N ARG A 385 16.89 -4.94 14.03
CA ARG A 385 15.86 -3.88 13.97
C ARG A 385 15.21 -3.75 12.59
N PHE A 386 15.94 -4.07 11.53
CA PHE A 386 15.45 -3.93 10.15
C PHE A 386 14.71 -5.17 9.64
N ARG A 387 15.08 -6.36 10.09
CA ARG A 387 14.55 -7.60 9.54
C ARG A 387 13.12 -7.87 10.03
N ASP A 388 12.31 -8.42 9.14
CA ASP A 388 11.12 -9.17 9.53
C ASP A 388 11.49 -10.63 9.82
N VAL A 389 12.46 -11.17 9.06
CA VAL A 389 12.85 -12.58 9.11
C VAL A 389 14.36 -12.75 9.00
N GLU A 390 14.91 -13.66 9.79
CA GLU A 390 16.27 -14.16 9.64
C GLU A 390 16.27 -15.44 8.81
N ILE A 391 17.15 -15.54 7.82
CA ILE A 391 17.30 -16.71 6.94
C ILE A 391 18.75 -17.15 6.97
N ASP A 392 18.98 -18.40 7.36
CA ASP A 392 20.29 -19.04 7.25
C ASP A 392 20.64 -19.31 5.79
N ASN A 393 21.86 -18.94 5.39
CA ASN A 393 22.42 -19.14 4.05
C ASN A 393 23.71 -19.97 4.12
N SER A 394 23.71 -21.02 4.94
CA SER A 394 24.78 -22.02 5.05
C SER A 394 24.66 -23.14 4.01
N GLY A 395 23.45 -23.39 3.48
CA GLY A 395 23.13 -24.43 2.50
C GLY A 395 23.33 -23.99 1.04
N THR A 396 22.55 -24.58 0.14
CA THR A 396 22.55 -24.19 -1.28
C THR A 396 21.80 -22.87 -1.49
N VAL A 397 22.14 -22.15 -2.56
CA VAL A 397 21.46 -20.89 -2.92
C VAL A 397 19.98 -21.14 -3.22
N GLU A 398 19.68 -22.27 -3.87
CA GLU A 398 18.35 -22.71 -4.24
C GLU A 398 17.49 -23.00 -3.00
N ASP A 399 18.04 -23.67 -1.99
CA ASP A 399 17.33 -23.93 -0.74
C ASP A 399 17.00 -22.64 0.01
N THR A 400 17.96 -21.71 0.08
CA THR A 400 17.77 -20.39 0.70
C THR A 400 16.67 -19.60 -0.03
N ALA A 401 16.71 -19.56 -1.37
CA ALA A 401 15.68 -18.91 -2.17
C ALA A 401 14.29 -19.54 -1.97
N ALA A 402 14.22 -20.88 -1.93
CA ALA A 402 12.97 -21.60 -1.68
C ALA A 402 12.42 -21.33 -0.26
N ALA A 403 13.30 -21.22 0.75
CA ALA A 403 12.92 -20.88 2.12
C ALA A 403 12.32 -19.47 2.21
N ILE A 404 12.97 -18.48 1.59
CA ILE A 404 12.45 -17.11 1.51
C ILE A 404 11.10 -17.08 0.81
N TRP A 405 10.97 -17.77 -0.33
CA TRP A 405 9.70 -17.79 -1.07
C TRP A 405 8.57 -18.46 -0.28
N ARG A 406 8.86 -19.53 0.46
CA ARG A 406 7.89 -20.19 1.32
C ARG A 406 7.39 -19.27 2.43
N ASP A 407 8.31 -18.59 3.13
CA ASP A 407 7.95 -17.61 4.17
C ASP A 407 7.14 -16.44 3.57
N PHE A 408 7.58 -15.92 2.43
CA PHE A 408 6.88 -14.86 1.72
C PHE A 408 5.45 -15.26 1.38
N CYS A 409 5.22 -16.45 0.81
CA CYS A 409 3.89 -16.93 0.48
C CYS A 409 3.00 -17.09 1.72
N ALA A 410 3.57 -17.46 2.86
CA ALA A 410 2.84 -17.62 4.11
C ALA A 410 2.44 -16.29 4.75
N HIS A 411 3.24 -15.22 4.60
CA HIS A 411 3.06 -13.96 5.35
C HIS A 411 2.77 -12.71 4.49
N SER A 412 2.87 -12.80 3.17
CA SER A 412 2.55 -11.66 2.29
C SER A 412 1.08 -11.25 2.41
N GLY A 413 0.17 -12.20 2.61
CA GLY A 413 -1.28 -11.99 2.65
C GLY A 413 -1.87 -11.55 4.00
N SER A 414 -1.09 -11.61 5.09
CA SER A 414 -1.53 -11.15 6.42
C SER A 414 -1.52 -9.62 6.53
#